data_AF-A0A1S1H053-F1
#
_entry.id   AF-A0A1S1H053-F1
#
_cell.length_a   1.000
_cell.length_b   1.000
_cell.length_c   1.000
_cell.angle_alpha   90.00
_cell.angle_beta   90.00
_cell.angle_gamma   90.00
#
_symmetry.space_group_name_H-M   'P 1'
#
loop_
_entity.id
_entity.type
_entity.pdbx_description
1 polymer ?
#
loop_
_entity_poly.entity_id
_entity_poly.type
_entity_poly.pdbx_seq_one_letter_code
_entity_poly.pdbx_strand_id
1 'polypeptide(L)'
;MINAYKNFFKNYAEFTGRSTRPDYWWVWLGNFVISIPLLIILYLSAVLYSASHSASEATFMFTIIYAVFYLPILVPTLALSVRRLRDAGFHWAFIFLRFAPMGRIVLLILHAMPTKETEVVNYSEPQAVNVEEVIEVTPFEESDKD
;
A
#
# COMPACT_ATOMS: atom_id res chain seq x y z
N MET A 1 -6.86 -2.31 17.49
CA MET A 1 -6.41 -3.65 17.05
C MET A 1 -7.56 -4.55 16.60
N ILE A 2 -8.51 -4.93 17.47
CA ILE A 2 -9.62 -5.86 17.11
C ILE A 2 -10.49 -5.34 15.96
N ASN A 3 -10.82 -4.04 15.94
CA ASN A 3 -11.60 -3.45 14.84
C ASN A 3 -10.87 -3.50 13.49
N ALA A 4 -9.54 -3.43 13.47
CA ALA A 4 -8.74 -3.56 12.25
C ALA A 4 -8.89 -4.97 11.65
N TYR A 5 -8.82 -6.01 12.50
CA TYR A 5 -9.04 -7.39 12.10
C TYR A 5 -10.48 -7.67 11.68
N LYS A 6 -11.48 -7.07 12.35
CA LYS A 6 -12.87 -7.16 11.90
C LYS A 6 -13.06 -6.53 10.52
N ASN A 7 -12.50 -5.34 10.30
CA ASN A 7 -12.55 -4.67 8.99
C ASN A 7 -11.74 -5.41 7.91
N PHE A 8 -10.66 -6.09 8.29
CA PHE A 8 -9.86 -6.95 7.41
C PHE A 8 -10.69 -8.07 6.78
N PHE A 9 -11.40 -8.83 7.62
CA PHE A 9 -12.25 -9.92 7.14
C PHE A 9 -13.58 -9.42 6.56
N LYS A 10 -14.13 -8.30 7.04
CA LYS A 10 -15.37 -7.72 6.50
C LYS A 10 -15.19 -7.19 5.08
N ASN A 11 -14.06 -6.54 4.82
CA ASN A 11 -13.73 -6.00 3.49
C ASN A 11 -12.77 -6.93 2.75
N TYR A 12 -13.05 -8.23 2.76
CA TYR A 12 -12.13 -9.25 2.27
C TYR A 12 -11.75 -9.09 0.78
N ALA A 13 -12.75 -8.82 -0.07
CA ALA A 13 -12.58 -8.72 -1.53
C ALA A 13 -12.79 -7.29 -2.09
N GLU A 14 -12.89 -6.28 -1.22
CA GLU A 14 -13.33 -4.94 -1.62
C GLU A 14 -12.15 -4.06 -2.06
N PHE A 15 -11.72 -4.07 -3.32
CA PHE A 15 -10.50 -3.32 -3.71
C PHE A 15 -10.68 -1.78 -3.76
N THR A 16 -11.88 -1.24 -3.52
CA THR A 16 -12.19 0.19 -3.69
C THR A 16 -12.22 1.01 -2.40
N GLY A 17 -12.40 0.36 -1.23
CA GLY A 17 -12.53 1.05 0.05
C GLY A 17 -11.28 1.80 0.54
N ARG A 18 -11.46 2.73 1.48
CA ARG A 18 -10.36 3.39 2.22
C ARG A 18 -10.03 2.62 3.49
N SER A 19 -8.74 2.52 3.80
CA SER A 19 -8.25 1.87 5.04
C SER A 19 -7.48 2.89 5.86
N THR A 20 -7.75 2.98 7.16
CA THR A 20 -7.01 3.90 8.02
C THR A 20 -5.56 3.42 8.19
N ARG A 21 -4.60 4.33 8.37
CA ARG A 21 -3.18 3.98 8.51
C ARG A 21 -2.93 2.97 9.66
N PRO A 22 -3.58 3.11 10.84
CA PRO A 22 -3.43 2.15 11.93
C PRO A 22 -3.97 0.76 11.59
N ASP A 23 -5.08 0.66 10.84
CA ASP A 23 -5.66 -0.63 10.48
C ASP A 23 -4.71 -1.47 9.63
N TYR A 24 -4.00 -0.83 8.69
CA TYR A 24 -2.97 -1.48 7.89
C TYR A 24 -1.83 -2.02 8.76
N TRP A 25 -1.27 -1.18 9.65
CA TRP A 25 -0.11 -1.55 10.45
C TRP A 25 -0.42 -2.64 11.47
N TRP A 26 -1.61 -2.63 12.08
CA TRP A 26 -2.02 -3.70 13.00
C TRP A 26 -2.16 -5.05 12.30
N VAL A 27 -2.74 -5.05 11.10
CA VAL A 27 -2.87 -6.26 10.28
C VAL A 27 -1.49 -6.73 9.79
N TRP A 28 -0.63 -5.80 9.37
CA TRP A 28 0.73 -6.12 8.93
C TRP A 28 1.56 -6.73 10.06
N LEU A 29 1.54 -6.11 11.24
CA LEU A 29 2.28 -6.57 12.41
C LEU A 29 1.79 -7.94 12.89
N GLY A 30 0.48 -8.15 12.97
CA GLY A 30 -0.02 -9.45 13.42
C GLY A 30 0.21 -10.56 12.38
N ASN A 31 0.14 -10.27 11.07
CA ASN A 31 0.60 -11.21 10.04
C ASN A 31 2.10 -11.50 10.17
N PHE A 32 2.92 -10.50 10.49
CA PHE A 32 4.35 -10.68 10.70
C PHE A 32 4.63 -11.61 11.90
N VAL A 33 3.98 -11.37 13.04
CA VAL A 33 4.10 -12.21 14.25
C VAL A 33 3.67 -13.65 13.98
N ILE A 34 2.55 -13.86 13.29
CA ILE A 34 2.08 -15.20 12.90
C ILE A 34 3.06 -15.87 11.93
N SER A 35 3.68 -15.09 11.03
CA SER A 35 4.61 -15.64 10.03
C SER A 35 5.98 -16.06 10.59
N ILE A 36 6.44 -15.51 11.71
CA ILE A 36 7.75 -15.85 12.30
C ILE A 36 7.89 -17.35 12.63
N PRO A 37 7.03 -17.96 13.48
CA PRO A 37 7.17 -19.37 13.81
C PRO A 37 7.03 -20.26 12.57
N LEU A 38 6.18 -19.85 11.62
CA LEU A 38 5.98 -20.56 10.36
C LEU A 38 7.24 -20.55 9.47
N LEU A 39 7.91 -19.41 9.34
CA LEU A 39 9.18 -19.30 8.60
C LEU A 39 10.29 -20.12 9.26
N ILE A 40 10.34 -20.15 10.59
CA ILE A 40 11.32 -20.95 11.34
C ILE A 40 11.10 -22.45 11.09
N ILE A 41 9.85 -22.93 11.18
CA ILE A 41 9.50 -24.33 10.92
C ILE A 41 9.85 -24.72 9.49
N LEU A 42 9.51 -23.89 8.51
CA LEU A 42 9.82 -24.14 7.09
C LEU A 42 11.33 -24.14 6.81
N TYR A 43 12.07 -23.24 7.45
CA TYR A 43 13.53 -23.21 7.33
C TYR A 43 14.17 -24.45 7.94
N LEU A 44 13.76 -24.83 9.15
CA LEU A 44 14.26 -26.04 9.83
C LEU A 44 13.94 -27.30 9.02
N SER A 45 12.72 -27.42 8.48
CA SER A 45 12.35 -28.57 7.65
C SER A 45 13.16 -28.63 6.35
N ALA A 46 13.43 -27.49 5.71
CA ALA A 46 14.29 -27.41 4.53
C ALA A 46 15.74 -27.83 4.85
N VAL A 47 16.30 -27.35 5.96
CA VAL A 47 17.66 -27.71 6.41
C VAL A 47 17.75 -29.21 6.72
N LEU A 48 16.78 -29.77 7.45
CA LEU A 48 16.73 -31.21 7.74
C LEU A 48 16.64 -32.03 6.44
N TYR A 49 15.78 -31.62 5.50
CA TYR A 49 15.65 -32.29 4.21
C TYR A 49 16.97 -32.32 3.44
N SER A 50 17.70 -31.19 3.36
CA SER A 50 19.01 -31.15 2.71
C SER A 50 20.07 -32.01 3.40
N ALA A 51 19.96 -32.24 4.71
CA ALA A 51 20.91 -33.06 5.47
C ALA A 51 20.62 -34.57 5.35
N SER A 52 19.36 -34.98 5.41
CA SER A 52 18.96 -36.39 5.46
C SER A 52 18.47 -36.95 4.12
N HIS A 53 18.22 -36.08 3.12
CA HIS A 53 17.50 -36.40 1.87
C HIS A 53 16.17 -37.16 2.10
N SER A 54 15.64 -37.08 3.32
CA SER A 54 14.43 -37.75 3.76
C SER A 54 13.41 -36.67 4.08
N ALA A 55 12.44 -36.51 3.18
CA ALA A 55 11.27 -35.70 3.47
C ALA A 55 10.38 -36.51 4.41
N SER A 56 10.25 -36.06 5.66
CA SER A 56 9.28 -36.66 6.56
C SER A 56 7.86 -36.42 6.03
N GLU A 57 6.99 -37.43 6.05
CA GLU A 57 5.57 -37.31 5.68
C GLU A 57 4.88 -36.19 6.47
N ALA A 58 5.34 -35.97 7.71
CA ALA A 58 4.90 -34.87 8.56
C ALA A 58 5.14 -33.50 7.90
N THR A 59 6.31 -33.27 7.27
CA THR A 59 6.62 -31.99 6.60
C THR A 59 5.65 -31.67 5.48
N PHE A 60 5.28 -32.68 4.67
CA PHE A 60 4.29 -32.52 3.61
C PHE A 60 2.91 -32.16 4.18
N MET A 61 2.46 -32.87 5.22
CA MET A 61 1.17 -32.60 5.85
C MET A 61 1.11 -31.19 6.46
N PHE A 62 2.17 -30.75 7.16
CA PHE A 62 2.25 -29.39 7.69
C PHE A 62 2.20 -28.31 6.60
N THR A 63 2.85 -28.56 5.45
CA THR A 63 2.85 -27.62 4.32
C THR A 63 1.45 -27.46 3.73
N ILE A 64 0.69 -28.55 3.61
CA ILE A 64 -0.69 -28.52 3.08
C ILE A 64 -1.62 -27.76 4.03
N ILE A 65 -1.57 -28.06 5.33
CA ILE A 65 -2.40 -27.37 6.34
C ILE A 65 -2.10 -25.87 6.32
N TYR A 66 -0.81 -25.51 6.21
CA TYR A 66 -0.40 -24.12 6.09
C TYR A 66 -0.98 -23.45 4.84
N ALA A 67 -0.88 -24.10 3.68
CA ALA A 67 -1.42 -23.55 2.43
C ALA A 67 -2.93 -23.28 2.53
N VAL A 68 -3.69 -24.20 3.11
CA VAL A 68 -5.13 -24.05 3.33
C VAL A 68 -5.46 -22.88 4.26
N PHE A 69 -4.66 -22.66 5.31
CA PHE A 69 -4.85 -21.55 6.25
C PHE A 69 -4.42 -20.19 5.65
N TYR A 70 -3.35 -20.17 4.85
CA TYR A 70 -2.78 -18.94 4.32
C TYR A 70 -3.51 -18.42 3.08
N LEU A 71 -4.06 -19.31 2.25
CA LEU A 71 -4.85 -18.94 1.06
C LEU A 71 -5.98 -17.94 1.33
N PRO A 72 -6.85 -18.13 2.34
CA PRO A 72 -7.88 -17.14 2.65
C PRO A 72 -7.28 -15.83 3.18
N ILE A 73 -6.12 -15.83 3.83
CA ILE A 73 -5.51 -14.58 4.32
C ILE A 73 -4.82 -13.81 3.19
N LEU A 74 -4.38 -14.51 2.14
CA LEU A 74 -3.64 -13.92 1.03
C LEU A 74 -4.45 -12.83 0.28
N VAL A 75 -5.70 -13.13 -0.08
CA VAL A 75 -6.57 -12.19 -0.82
C VAL A 75 -6.79 -10.86 -0.08
N PRO A 76 -7.22 -10.82 1.20
CA PRO A 76 -7.42 -9.58 1.93
C PRO A 76 -6.12 -8.84 2.21
N THR A 77 -4.98 -9.53 2.38
CA THR A 77 -3.67 -8.89 2.48
C THR A 77 -3.28 -8.17 1.18
N LEU A 78 -3.57 -8.79 0.02
CA LEU A 78 -3.38 -8.15 -1.28
C LEU A 78 -4.33 -6.96 -1.46
N ALA A 79 -5.62 -7.12 -1.12
CA ALA A 79 -6.61 -6.05 -1.22
C ALA A 79 -6.22 -4.81 -0.40
N LEU A 80 -5.76 -5.01 0.84
CA LEU A 80 -5.24 -3.91 1.67
C LEU A 80 -4.00 -3.24 1.09
N SER A 81 -3.05 -4.04 0.57
CA SER A 81 -1.83 -3.50 -0.03
C SER A 81 -2.15 -2.62 -1.25
N VAL A 82 -3.11 -3.05 -2.09
CA VAL A 82 -3.60 -2.29 -3.25
C VAL A 82 -4.26 -0.97 -2.80
N ARG A 83 -5.17 -1.02 -1.83
CA ARG A 83 -5.82 0.20 -1.30
C ARG A 83 -4.77 1.18 -0.78
N ARG A 84 -3.76 0.70 -0.06
CA ARG A 84 -2.77 1.56 0.57
C ARG A 84 -1.78 2.17 -0.43
N LEU A 85 -1.40 1.44 -1.47
CA LEU A 85 -0.63 1.99 -2.60
C LEU A 85 -1.43 3.09 -3.32
N ARG A 86 -2.71 2.85 -3.59
CA ARG A 86 -3.59 3.83 -4.22
C ARG A 86 -3.81 5.07 -3.34
N ASP A 87 -3.99 4.88 -2.04
CA ASP A 87 -4.14 5.96 -1.06
C ASP A 87 -2.86 6.80 -0.94
N ALA A 88 -1.68 6.20 -1.14
CA ALA A 88 -0.40 6.91 -1.19
C ALA A 88 -0.12 7.59 -2.55
N GLY A 89 -1.01 7.43 -3.53
CA GLY A 89 -0.88 8.03 -4.87
C GLY A 89 0.00 7.24 -5.84
N PHE A 90 0.30 5.98 -5.55
CA PHE A 90 1.07 5.08 -6.41
C PHE A 90 0.17 4.14 -7.22
N HIS A 91 0.67 3.66 -8.36
CA HIS A 91 0.00 2.62 -9.14
C HIS A 91 -0.10 1.31 -8.34
N TRP A 92 -1.19 0.56 -8.49
CA TRP A 92 -1.38 -0.72 -7.81
C TRP A 92 -0.34 -1.78 -8.21
N ALA A 93 0.23 -1.66 -9.42
CA ALA A 93 1.25 -2.56 -9.97
C ALA A 93 2.54 -2.62 -9.13
N PHE A 94 2.78 -1.63 -8.26
CA PHE A 94 3.91 -1.67 -7.33
C PHE A 94 3.87 -2.89 -6.40
N ILE A 95 2.73 -3.58 -6.27
CA ILE A 95 2.63 -4.85 -5.53
C ILE A 95 3.59 -5.94 -6.05
N PHE A 96 3.92 -5.92 -7.34
CA PHE A 96 4.87 -6.86 -7.95
C PHE A 96 6.31 -6.68 -7.45
N LEU A 97 6.64 -5.53 -6.84
CA LEU A 97 7.91 -5.34 -6.15
C LEU A 97 8.11 -6.36 -5.02
N ARG A 98 7.04 -7.00 -4.52
CA ARG A 98 7.17 -8.10 -3.54
C ARG A 98 8.07 -9.24 -4.03
N PHE A 99 8.13 -9.49 -5.34
CA PHE A 99 8.97 -10.53 -5.94
C PHE A 99 10.41 -10.08 -6.18
N ALA A 100 10.69 -8.78 -6.11
CA ALA A 100 12.05 -8.25 -6.22
C ALA A 100 12.80 -8.40 -4.88
N PRO A 101 14.12 -8.69 -4.90
CA PRO A 101 14.91 -8.95 -3.68
C PRO A 101 14.88 -7.81 -2.67
N MET A 102 14.78 -6.55 -3.14
CA MET A 102 14.66 -5.36 -2.30
C MET A 102 13.25 -4.76 -2.24
N GLY A 103 12.33 -5.26 -3.07
CA GLY A 103 11.04 -4.61 -3.22
C GLY A 103 10.09 -4.83 -2.04
N ARG A 104 10.36 -5.79 -1.15
CA ARG A 104 9.65 -5.91 0.16
C ARG A 104 9.92 -4.72 1.08
N ILE A 105 11.16 -4.20 1.09
CA ILE A 105 11.54 -3.03 1.88
C ILE A 105 10.95 -1.76 1.26
N VAL A 106 11.04 -1.62 -0.07
CA VAL A 106 10.43 -0.51 -0.80
C VAL A 106 8.92 -0.47 -0.55
N LEU A 107 8.23 -1.60 -0.63
CA LEU A 107 6.80 -1.68 -0.33
C LEU A 107 6.48 -1.29 1.12
N LEU A 108 7.30 -1.67 2.08
CA LEU A 108 7.17 -1.25 3.48
C LEU A 108 7.22 0.28 3.60
N ILE A 109 8.17 0.93 2.91
CA ILE A 109 8.32 2.39 2.88
C ILE A 109 7.12 3.04 2.16
N LEU A 110 6.71 2.51 1.01
CA LEU A 110 5.56 3.00 0.25
C LEU A 110 4.27 2.93 1.07
N HIS A 111 4.08 1.86 1.84
CA HIS A 111 2.93 1.70 2.73
C HIS A 111 3.01 2.58 3.99
N ALA A 112 4.21 3.03 4.38
CA ALA A 112 4.44 3.99 5.46
C ALA A 112 4.15 5.45 5.05
N MET A 113 4.12 5.75 3.76
CA MET A 113 3.91 7.13 3.30
C MET A 113 2.55 7.70 3.71
N PRO A 114 2.49 9.01 4.02
CA PRO A 114 1.24 9.67 4.30
C PRO A 114 0.34 9.62 3.06
N THR A 115 -0.95 9.42 3.29
CA THR A 115 -1.98 9.62 2.26
C THR A 115 -1.82 11.05 1.73
N LYS A 116 -1.69 11.23 0.42
CA LYS A 116 -1.72 12.58 -0.16
C LYS A 116 -3.08 13.18 0.14
N GLU A 117 -3.11 14.28 0.87
CA GLU A 117 -4.31 15.09 1.00
C GLU A 117 -4.58 15.65 -0.39
N THR A 118 -5.69 15.26 -1.00
CA THR A 118 -6.25 16.08 -2.08
C THR A 118 -6.59 17.40 -1.42
N GLU A 119 -5.82 18.45 -1.72
CA GLU A 119 -6.19 19.82 -1.37
C GLU A 119 -7.66 19.97 -1.76
N VAL A 120 -8.51 20.14 -0.75
CA VAL A 120 -9.91 20.44 -0.99
C VAL A 120 -9.87 21.87 -1.52
N VAL A 121 -9.84 22.03 -2.84
CA VAL A 121 -9.96 23.36 -3.46
C VAL A 121 -11.28 23.91 -2.96
N ASN A 122 -11.19 24.81 -1.99
CA ASN A 122 -12.34 25.43 -1.37
C ASN A 122 -12.84 26.48 -2.36
N TYR A 123 -13.73 26.08 -3.27
CA TYR A 123 -14.38 27.00 -4.22
C TYR A 123 -15.18 28.13 -3.54
N SER A 124 -15.29 28.11 -2.21
CA SER A 124 -16.04 29.08 -1.41
C SER A 124 -15.24 30.34 -1.07
N GLU A 125 -13.92 30.34 -1.25
CA GLU A 125 -13.14 31.58 -1.16
C GLU A 125 -13.03 32.20 -2.56
N PRO A 126 -13.68 33.35 -2.81
CA PRO A 126 -13.48 34.06 -4.05
C PRO A 126 -12.00 34.41 -4.13
N GLN A 127 -11.32 33.81 -5.11
CA GLN A 127 -9.96 34.16 -5.48
C GLN A 127 -9.95 35.69 -5.63
N ALA A 128 -9.27 36.39 -4.72
CA ALA A 128 -8.93 37.77 -4.92
C ALA A 128 -7.99 37.78 -6.12
N VAL A 129 -8.57 37.85 -7.31
CA VAL A 129 -7.89 38.15 -8.56
C VAL A 129 -7.28 39.52 -8.30
N ASN A 130 -6.01 39.52 -7.89
CA ASN A 130 -5.20 40.71 -7.92
C ASN A 130 -5.01 40.99 -9.40
N VAL A 131 -5.92 41.79 -9.95
CA VAL A 131 -5.77 42.43 -11.24
C VAL A 131 -4.59 43.37 -11.03
N GLU A 132 -3.39 42.83 -11.22
CA GLU A 132 -2.22 43.65 -11.44
C GLU A 132 -2.54 44.41 -12.73
N GLU A 133 -3.01 45.64 -12.53
CA GLU A 133 -3.31 46.61 -13.57
C GLU A 133 -2.02 46.80 -14.35
N VAL A 134 -1.85 46.01 -15.40
CA VAL A 134 -0.86 46.26 -16.43
C VAL A 134 -1.37 47.52 -17.13
N ILE A 135 -1.03 48.67 -16.55
CA ILE A 135 -1.10 49.96 -17.21
C ILE A 135 -0.09 49.86 -18.35
N GLU A 136 -0.58 49.40 -19.50
CA GLU A 136 0.16 49.40 -20.75
C GLU A 136 0.32 50.87 -21.17
N VAL A 137 1.41 51.48 -20.74
CA VAL A 137 1.80 52.83 -21.14
C VAL A 137 2.26 52.78 -22.61
N THR A 138 1.29 53.02 -23.50
CA THR A 138 1.29 53.64 -24.85
C THR A 138 2.62 53.81 -25.65
N PRO A 139 2.55 53.65 -26.99
CA PRO A 139 3.24 54.62 -27.86
C PRO A 139 2.53 54.94 -29.21
N PHE A 140 1.21 55.22 -29.25
CA PHE A 140 0.51 55.50 -30.52
C PHE A 140 -0.32 56.79 -30.60
N GLU A 141 0.00 57.84 -29.82
CA GLU A 141 -0.64 59.16 -29.97
C GLU A 141 0.34 60.30 -30.28
N GLU A 142 1.15 60.16 -31.34
CA GLU A 142 1.80 61.34 -31.92
C GLU A 142 2.02 61.20 -33.43
N SER A 143 0.94 61.36 -34.20
CA SER A 143 1.00 61.67 -35.63
C SER A 143 -0.36 62.20 -36.06
N ASP A 144 -0.57 63.51 -35.93
CA ASP A 144 -1.32 64.35 -36.89
C ASP A 144 -1.62 65.72 -36.27
N LYS A 145 -0.61 66.59 -36.23
CA LYS A 145 -0.76 68.06 -36.35
C LYS A 145 0.55 68.64 -36.92
N ASP A 146 0.56 68.83 -38.23
CA ASP A 146 1.13 70.00 -38.94
C ASP A 146 0.74 69.94 -40.43
#